data_AF-A0A7S1D2T7-F1
#
_entry.id   AF-A0A7S1D2T7-F1
#
_cell.length_a   1.000
_cell.length_b   1.000
_cell.length_c   1.000
_cell.angle_alpha   90.00
_cell.angle_beta   90.00
_cell.angle_gamma   90.00
#
_symmetry.space_group_name_H-M   'P 1'
#
loop_
_entity.id
_entity.type
_entity.pdbx_description
1 polymer ?
#
loop_
_entity_poly.entity_id
_entity_poly.type
_entity_poly.pdbx_seq_one_letter_code
_entity_poly.pdbx_strand_id
1 'polypeptide(L)'
;YRKDYRNNDLSSILEEETLEKSVKDAAEISMGTEIADMDIIHIQALAEQVLSMTEYRSQLWEYLRNRMNAIAPNLTILVGELVGARLISHAGSLLNLAKQPASTVQILGAEKALFRALKTKHDTPKYGLIYHASLVGQASPKNKGKMSRVLAAKSALAIRVDALSDDTTPDTTIGYEGRAKV
;
A
#
# COMPACT_ATOMS: atom_id res chain seq x y z
N TYR A 1 34.31 -16.30 -8.59
CA TYR A 1 33.21 -15.48 -8.03
C TYR A 1 33.49 -14.89 -6.66
N ARG A 2 33.55 -15.61 -5.52
CA ARG A 2 33.85 -14.95 -4.21
C ARG A 2 35.19 -14.22 -4.17
N LYS A 3 36.20 -14.77 -4.85
CA LYS A 3 37.54 -14.16 -5.01
C LYS A 3 37.50 -12.84 -5.80
N ASP A 4 36.45 -12.63 -6.61
CA ASP A 4 36.31 -11.45 -7.48
C ASP A 4 35.58 -10.29 -6.77
N TYR A 5 34.87 -10.56 -5.66
CA TYR A 5 34.10 -9.55 -4.90
C TYR A 5 34.98 -8.51 -4.19
N ARG A 6 36.26 -8.79 -3.95
CA ARG A 6 37.19 -7.85 -3.31
C ARG A 6 37.43 -6.60 -4.15
N ASN A 7 37.44 -6.76 -5.47
CA ASN A 7 37.76 -5.69 -6.43
C ASN A 7 36.51 -5.06 -7.04
N ASN A 8 35.33 -5.65 -6.80
CA ASN A 8 34.07 -5.12 -7.30
C ASN A 8 33.57 -3.98 -6.41
N ASP A 9 33.11 -2.92 -7.06
CA ASP A 9 32.46 -1.78 -6.43
C ASP A 9 30.96 -2.09 -6.24
N LEU A 10 30.48 -2.01 -4.99
CA LEU A 10 29.09 -2.25 -4.62
C LEU A 10 28.39 -0.97 -4.13
N SER A 11 29.07 0.17 -4.19
CA SER A 11 28.57 1.46 -3.70
C SER A 11 27.29 1.93 -4.39
N SER A 12 27.03 1.48 -5.62
CA SER A 12 25.80 1.80 -6.37
C SER A 12 24.55 1.07 -5.87
N ILE A 13 24.72 -0.01 -5.09
CA ILE A 13 23.62 -0.87 -4.61
C ILE A 13 23.47 -0.75 -3.09
N LEU A 14 24.59 -0.59 -2.37
CA LEU A 14 24.62 -0.46 -0.91
C LEU A 14 24.96 0.98 -0.55
N GLU A 15 24.00 1.69 0.05
CA GLU A 15 24.15 3.11 0.44
C GLU A 15 25.12 3.30 1.63
N GLU A 16 25.33 2.27 2.45
CA GLU A 16 26.18 2.32 3.64
C GLU A 16 27.57 1.69 3.39
N GLU A 17 28.62 2.52 3.50
CA GLU A 17 30.02 2.08 3.36
C GLU A 17 30.41 1.02 4.41
N THR A 18 29.77 1.03 5.58
CA THR A 18 29.93 0.03 6.64
C THR A 18 29.37 -1.33 6.23
N LEU A 19 28.24 -1.36 5.51
CA LEU A 19 27.65 -2.59 5.02
C LEU A 19 28.52 -3.21 3.93
N GLU A 20 28.99 -2.39 2.99
CA GLU A 20 29.86 -2.85 1.90
C GLU A 20 31.14 -3.51 2.44
N LYS A 21 31.81 -2.87 3.41
CA LYS A 21 33.00 -3.46 4.07
C LYS A 21 32.65 -4.80 4.73
N SER A 22 31.54 -4.86 5.48
CA SER A 22 31.12 -6.10 6.14
C SER A 22 30.84 -7.25 5.16
N VAL A 23 30.28 -6.95 3.99
CA VAL A 23 29.99 -7.95 2.95
C VAL A 23 31.29 -8.44 2.30
N LYS A 24 32.25 -7.53 2.07
CA LYS A 24 33.58 -7.90 1.55
C LYS A 24 34.35 -8.76 2.54
N ASP A 25 34.37 -8.39 3.82
CA ASP A 25 35.01 -9.19 4.88
C ASP A 25 34.34 -10.56 5.04
N ALA A 26 33.00 -10.60 5.00
CA ALA A 26 32.25 -11.85 5.04
C ALA A 26 32.53 -12.75 3.82
N ALA A 27 32.78 -12.17 2.63
CA ALA A 27 33.15 -12.93 1.45
C ALA A 27 34.53 -13.61 1.58
N GLU A 28 35.47 -13.02 2.34
CA GLU A 28 36.78 -13.60 2.62
C GLU A 28 36.73 -14.71 3.69
N ILE A 29 35.93 -14.54 4.74
CA ILE A 29 35.90 -15.45 5.91
C ILE A 29 34.76 -16.50 5.80
N SER A 30 33.95 -16.45 4.72
CA SER A 30 32.78 -17.32 4.55
C SER A 30 33.11 -18.81 4.54
N MET A 31 32.32 -19.59 5.28
CA MET A 31 32.34 -21.07 5.25
C MET A 31 31.49 -21.68 4.12
N GLY A 32 31.02 -20.89 3.15
CA GLY A 32 30.20 -21.39 2.04
C GLY A 32 30.98 -22.35 1.12
N THR A 33 30.30 -23.31 0.50
CA THR A 33 30.91 -24.23 -0.47
C THR A 33 31.08 -23.57 -1.84
N GLU A 34 32.06 -24.01 -2.63
CA GLU A 34 32.17 -23.57 -4.03
C GLU A 34 30.94 -24.05 -4.84
N ILE A 35 30.49 -23.23 -5.79
CA ILE A 35 29.30 -23.47 -6.61
C ILE A 35 29.78 -23.73 -8.05
N ALA A 36 29.16 -24.66 -8.76
CA ALA A 36 29.49 -24.94 -10.15
C ALA A 36 29.07 -23.79 -11.08
N ASP A 37 29.83 -23.57 -12.17
CA ASP A 37 29.57 -22.46 -13.09
C ASP A 37 28.17 -22.51 -13.74
N MET A 38 27.64 -23.71 -13.99
CA MET A 38 26.27 -23.88 -14.50
C MET A 38 25.21 -23.38 -13.52
N ASP A 39 25.39 -23.64 -12.22
CA ASP A 39 24.45 -23.18 -11.19
C ASP A 39 24.53 -21.66 -11.01
N ILE A 40 25.71 -21.07 -11.19
CA ILE A 40 25.90 -19.61 -11.13
C ILE A 40 25.12 -18.91 -12.25
N ILE A 41 25.12 -19.48 -13.46
CA ILE A 41 24.31 -18.95 -14.57
C ILE A 41 22.82 -18.94 -14.21
N HIS A 42 22.32 -20.02 -13.60
CA HIS A 42 20.93 -20.09 -13.17
C HIS A 42 20.59 -19.12 -12.02
N ILE A 43 21.50 -18.94 -11.06
CA ILE A 43 21.34 -17.97 -9.96
C ILE A 43 21.30 -16.54 -10.51
N GLN A 44 22.18 -16.20 -11.45
CA GLN A 44 22.20 -14.89 -12.09
C GLN A 44 20.93 -14.64 -12.90
N ALA A 45 20.47 -15.63 -13.67
CA ALA A 45 19.22 -15.52 -14.42
C ALA A 45 18.01 -15.29 -13.50
N LEU A 46 17.95 -15.96 -12.34
CA LEU A 46 16.89 -15.74 -11.36
C LEU A 46 16.98 -14.32 -10.75
N ALA A 47 18.18 -13.84 -10.45
CA ALA A 47 18.38 -12.48 -9.94
C ALA A 47 17.90 -11.43 -10.93
N GLU A 48 18.20 -11.59 -12.23
CA GLU A 48 17.72 -10.72 -13.30
C GLU A 48 16.18 -10.74 -13.42
N GLN A 49 15.57 -11.92 -13.30
CA GLN A 49 14.11 -12.04 -13.26
C GLN A 49 13.52 -11.27 -12.08
N VAL A 50 14.10 -11.38 -10.88
CA VAL A 50 13.63 -10.64 -9.69
C VAL A 50 13.76 -9.13 -9.88
N LEU A 51 14.85 -8.66 -10.50
CA LEU A 51 15.03 -7.25 -10.84
C LEU A 51 13.94 -6.78 -11.81
N SER A 52 13.70 -7.52 -12.90
CA SER A 52 12.65 -7.20 -13.88
C SER A 52 11.24 -7.14 -13.25
N MET A 53 10.93 -8.06 -12.32
CA MET A 53 9.66 -8.05 -11.59
C MET A 53 9.55 -6.85 -10.64
N THR A 54 10.66 -6.40 -10.06
CA THR A 54 10.70 -5.24 -9.16
C THR A 54 10.50 -3.93 -9.92
N GLU A 55 11.12 -3.81 -11.10
CA GLU A 55 10.88 -2.68 -12.02
C GLU A 55 9.43 -2.66 -12.50
N TYR A 56 8.92 -3.80 -12.95
CA TYR A 56 7.53 -3.92 -13.39
C TYR A 56 6.54 -3.58 -12.27
N ARG A 57 6.80 -4.00 -11.04
CA ARG A 57 6.02 -3.61 -9.86
C ARG A 57 5.99 -2.09 -9.67
N SER A 58 7.10 -1.41 -9.89
CA SER A 58 7.20 0.05 -9.75
C SER A 58 6.41 0.77 -10.84
N GLN A 59 6.49 0.30 -12.09
CA GLN A 59 5.68 0.80 -13.20
C GLN A 59 4.18 0.58 -12.96
N LEU A 60 3.80 -0.59 -12.44
CA LEU A 60 2.40 -0.91 -12.16
C LEU A 60 1.85 -0.07 -10.99
N TRP A 61 2.69 0.23 -10.00
CA TRP A 61 2.34 1.15 -8.92
C TRP A 61 2.08 2.56 -9.48
N GLU A 62 2.93 3.04 -10.41
CA GLU A 62 2.74 4.34 -11.06
C GLU A 62 1.46 4.40 -11.90
N TYR A 63 1.21 3.32 -12.65
CA TYR A 63 -0.04 3.17 -13.40
C TYR A 63 -1.26 3.23 -12.48
N LEU A 64 -1.22 2.54 -11.33
CA LEU A 64 -2.29 2.57 -10.33
C LEU A 64 -2.50 3.97 -9.76
N ARG A 65 -1.41 4.70 -9.45
CA ARG A 65 -1.46 6.09 -8.97
C ARG A 65 -2.20 7.00 -9.94
N ASN A 66 -1.80 6.96 -11.20
CA ASN A 66 -2.38 7.78 -12.27
C ASN A 66 -3.83 7.39 -12.55
N ARG A 67 -4.14 6.10 -12.57
CA ARG A 67 -5.51 5.63 -12.82
C ARG A 67 -6.45 5.95 -11.66
N MET A 68 -5.98 5.89 -10.43
CA MET A 68 -6.79 6.24 -9.27
C MET A 68 -7.11 7.74 -9.23
N ASN A 69 -6.12 8.60 -9.51
CA ASN A 69 -6.35 10.04 -9.63
C ASN A 69 -7.33 10.39 -10.77
N ALA A 70 -7.33 9.64 -11.87
CA ALA A 70 -8.26 9.83 -12.96
C ALA A 70 -9.70 9.34 -12.66
N ILE A 71 -9.86 8.30 -11.84
CA ILE A 71 -11.17 7.70 -11.52
C ILE A 71 -11.81 8.33 -10.28
N ALA A 72 -11.06 8.47 -9.19
CA ALA A 72 -11.57 8.87 -7.89
C ALA A 72 -10.59 9.84 -7.21
N PRO A 73 -10.50 11.10 -7.69
CA PRO A 73 -9.54 12.07 -7.16
C PRO A 73 -9.87 12.48 -5.72
N ASN A 74 -11.14 12.65 -5.33
CA ASN A 74 -11.48 13.05 -3.97
C ASN A 74 -11.15 11.96 -2.95
N LEU A 75 -11.46 10.69 -3.28
CA LEU A 75 -11.09 9.55 -2.44
C LEU A 75 -9.56 9.47 -2.27
N THR A 76 -8.81 9.69 -3.35
CA THR A 76 -7.34 9.64 -3.32
C THR A 76 -6.76 10.66 -2.35
N ILE A 77 -7.27 11.90 -2.38
CA ILE A 77 -6.83 12.96 -1.47
C ILE A 77 -7.10 12.60 0.00
N LEU A 78 -8.19 11.88 0.29
CA LEU A 78 -8.56 11.52 1.67
C LEU A 78 -7.78 10.32 2.22
N VAL A 79 -7.79 9.18 1.51
CA VAL A 79 -7.25 7.91 2.05
C VAL A 79 -5.92 7.48 1.41
N GLY A 80 -5.55 8.08 0.29
CA GLY A 80 -4.41 7.68 -0.55
C GLY A 80 -4.77 6.65 -1.62
N GLU A 81 -3.90 6.53 -2.61
CA GLU A 81 -4.09 5.74 -3.83
C GLU A 81 -4.25 4.24 -3.52
N LEU A 82 -3.35 3.70 -2.69
CA LEU A 82 -3.30 2.27 -2.38
C LEU A 82 -4.52 1.82 -1.55
N VAL A 83 -4.93 2.63 -0.57
CA VAL A 83 -6.09 2.31 0.29
C VAL A 83 -7.37 2.49 -0.51
N GLY A 84 -7.48 3.54 -1.32
CA GLY A 84 -8.61 3.75 -2.24
C GLY A 84 -8.78 2.58 -3.21
N ALA A 85 -7.69 2.11 -3.81
CA ALA A 85 -7.70 0.94 -4.70
C ALA A 85 -8.23 -0.32 -4.01
N ARG A 86 -7.79 -0.58 -2.77
CA ARG A 86 -8.27 -1.73 -1.99
C ARG A 86 -9.75 -1.62 -1.65
N LEU A 87 -10.25 -0.44 -1.31
CA LEU A 87 -11.68 -0.22 -1.03
C LEU A 87 -12.54 -0.50 -2.26
N ILE A 88 -12.14 0.01 -3.43
CA ILE A 88 -12.85 -0.23 -4.70
C ILE A 88 -12.79 -1.71 -5.08
N SER A 89 -11.61 -2.33 -4.99
CA SER A 89 -11.42 -3.75 -5.29
C SER A 89 -12.30 -4.64 -4.43
N HIS A 90 -12.44 -4.33 -3.15
CA HIS A 90 -13.25 -5.11 -2.22
C HIS A 90 -14.76 -4.93 -2.43
N ALA A 91 -15.17 -3.72 -2.84
CA ALA A 91 -16.57 -3.45 -3.22
C ALA A 91 -16.93 -3.94 -4.64
N GLY A 92 -15.93 -4.30 -5.45
CA GLY A 92 -16.07 -4.77 -6.84
C GLY A 92 -16.21 -3.65 -7.88
N SER A 93 -16.85 -2.53 -7.54
CA SER A 93 -16.91 -1.35 -8.40
C SER A 93 -17.02 -0.06 -7.59
N LEU A 94 -16.64 1.07 -8.19
CA LEU A 94 -16.77 2.39 -7.56
C LEU A 94 -18.25 2.72 -7.25
N LEU A 95 -19.16 2.38 -8.17
CA LEU A 95 -20.60 2.60 -7.98
C LEU A 95 -21.17 1.76 -6.81
N ASN A 96 -20.72 0.51 -6.66
CA ASN A 96 -21.11 -0.31 -5.52
C ASN A 96 -20.55 0.24 -4.21
N LEU A 97 -19.32 0.75 -4.21
CA LEU A 97 -18.73 1.40 -3.04
C LEU A 97 -19.53 2.66 -2.65
N ALA A 98 -19.97 3.47 -3.61
CA ALA A 98 -20.77 4.67 -3.38
C ALA A 98 -22.13 4.38 -2.70
N LYS A 99 -22.73 3.22 -2.99
CA LYS A 99 -23.98 2.77 -2.36
C LYS A 99 -23.80 2.34 -0.90
N GLN A 100 -22.57 2.00 -0.48
CA GLN A 100 -22.32 1.58 0.89
C GLN A 100 -22.41 2.78 1.87
N PRO A 101 -22.93 2.57 3.09
CA PRO A 101 -22.93 3.60 4.11
C PRO A 101 -21.53 3.76 4.74
N ALA A 102 -21.28 4.91 5.35
CA ALA A 102 -19.99 5.22 5.99
C ALA A 102 -19.55 4.19 7.03
N SER A 103 -20.48 3.62 7.79
CA SER A 103 -20.19 2.57 8.79
C SER A 103 -19.67 1.28 8.14
N THR A 104 -20.16 0.92 6.95
CA THR A 104 -19.64 -0.21 6.18
C THR A 104 -18.25 0.10 5.65
N VAL A 105 -18.02 1.29 5.09
CA VAL A 105 -16.68 1.70 4.61
C VAL A 105 -15.66 1.70 5.76
N GLN A 106 -16.05 2.06 6.98
CA GLN A 106 -15.20 2.05 8.17
C GLN A 106 -14.63 0.65 8.50
N ILE A 107 -15.46 -0.38 8.37
CA ILE A 107 -15.15 -1.76 8.77
C ILE A 107 -14.91 -2.71 7.59
N LEU A 108 -14.84 -2.16 6.38
CA LEU A 108 -14.62 -2.91 5.15
C LEU A 108 -13.28 -3.66 5.21
N GLY A 109 -13.28 -4.96 4.89
CA GLY A 109 -12.15 -5.88 5.03
C GLY A 109 -11.98 -6.51 6.42
N ALA A 110 -12.79 -6.11 7.42
CA ALA A 110 -12.81 -6.74 8.74
C ALA A 110 -14.08 -7.60 8.97
N GLU A 111 -14.76 -8.04 7.90
CA GLU A 111 -16.06 -8.70 7.95
C GLU A 111 -16.01 -10.00 8.76
N LYS A 112 -14.95 -10.80 8.60
CA LYS A 112 -14.79 -12.05 9.36
C LYS A 112 -14.76 -11.80 10.87
N ALA A 113 -14.08 -10.74 11.31
CA ALA A 113 -14.00 -10.37 12.71
C ALA A 113 -15.32 -9.75 13.19
N LEU A 114 -15.95 -8.92 12.37
CA LEU A 114 -17.26 -8.31 12.63
C LEU A 114 -18.34 -9.38 12.85
N PHE A 115 -18.51 -10.30 11.90
CA PHE A 115 -19.54 -11.33 11.99
C PHE A 115 -19.28 -12.33 13.11
N ARG A 116 -18.01 -12.61 13.44
CA ARG A 116 -17.67 -13.40 14.62
C ARG A 116 -18.10 -12.68 15.90
N ALA A 117 -17.74 -11.42 16.06
CA ALA A 117 -18.08 -10.61 17.23
C ALA A 117 -19.60 -10.49 17.43
N LEU A 118 -20.36 -10.28 16.35
CA LEU A 118 -21.83 -10.22 16.40
C LEU A 118 -22.46 -11.53 16.85
N LYS A 119 -21.96 -12.68 16.38
CA LYS A 119 -22.45 -14.01 16.79
C LYS A 119 -22.18 -14.31 18.25
N THR A 120 -21.00 -13.92 18.75
CA THR A 120 -20.57 -14.20 20.13
C THR A 120 -20.88 -13.06 21.11
N LYS A 121 -21.57 -12.00 20.65
CA LYS A 121 -21.83 -10.77 21.43
C LYS A 121 -20.56 -10.15 22.05
N HIS A 122 -19.46 -10.19 21.32
CA HIS A 122 -18.20 -9.53 21.67
C HIS A 122 -18.08 -8.16 20.98
N ASP A 123 -17.08 -7.38 21.37
CA ASP A 123 -16.79 -6.08 20.78
C ASP A 123 -16.46 -6.19 19.28
N THR A 124 -17.06 -5.31 18.49
CA THR A 124 -16.84 -5.23 17.05
C THR A 124 -15.53 -4.52 16.70
N PRO A 125 -14.90 -4.86 15.57
CA PRO A 125 -13.70 -4.16 15.12
C PRO A 125 -14.01 -2.68 14.80
N LYS A 126 -13.11 -1.78 15.20
CA LYS A 126 -13.29 -0.32 15.05
C LYS A 126 -12.81 0.22 13.69
N TYR A 127 -12.10 -0.59 12.92
CA TYR A 127 -11.48 -0.23 11.65
C TYR A 127 -11.26 -1.50 10.80
N GLY A 128 -11.30 -1.34 9.48
CA GLY A 128 -10.91 -2.34 8.50
C GLY A 128 -9.71 -1.87 7.66
N LEU A 129 -9.86 -1.89 6.34
CA LEU A 129 -8.84 -1.46 5.37
C LEU A 129 -8.39 0.00 5.58
N ILE A 130 -9.28 0.86 6.08
CA ILE A 130 -9.01 2.28 6.39
C ILE A 130 -7.92 2.46 7.45
N TYR A 131 -7.59 1.42 8.24
CA TYR A 131 -6.52 1.49 9.24
C TYR A 131 -5.16 1.89 8.65
N HIS A 132 -4.89 1.52 7.40
CA HIS A 132 -3.65 1.84 6.70
C HIS A 132 -3.63 3.24 6.05
N ALA A 133 -4.71 4.02 6.16
CA ALA A 133 -4.72 5.39 5.69
C ALA A 133 -3.79 6.26 6.55
N SER A 134 -3.07 7.19 5.90
CA SER A 134 -2.08 8.06 6.55
C SER A 134 -2.67 8.82 7.77
N LEU A 135 -3.88 9.37 7.62
CA LEU A 135 -4.56 10.16 8.67
C LEU A 135 -4.89 9.32 9.93
N VAL A 136 -5.22 8.04 9.76
CA VAL A 136 -5.46 7.12 10.89
C VAL A 136 -4.14 6.62 11.48
N GLY A 137 -3.12 6.41 10.64
CA GLY A 137 -1.77 6.01 11.05
C GLY A 137 -1.11 7.02 11.99
N GLN A 138 -1.28 8.31 11.71
CA GLN A 138 -0.72 9.43 12.49
C GLN A 138 -1.46 9.67 13.82
N ALA A 139 -2.70 9.22 13.95
CA ALA A 139 -3.50 9.44 15.16
C ALA A 139 -3.02 8.55 16.33
N SER A 140 -3.14 9.05 17.56
CA SER A 140 -2.82 8.29 18.78
C SER A 140 -3.74 7.07 18.93
N PRO A 141 -3.27 5.95 19.54
CA PRO A 141 -4.04 4.70 19.61
C PRO A 141 -5.46 4.85 20.19
N LYS A 142 -5.64 5.74 21.17
CA LYS A 142 -6.95 6.04 21.77
C LYS A 142 -7.90 6.75 20.78
N ASN A 143 -7.35 7.59 19.90
CA ASN A 143 -8.11 8.40 18.95
C ASN A 143 -8.29 7.72 17.59
N LYS A 144 -7.52 6.68 17.25
CA LYS A 144 -7.62 5.97 15.95
C LYS A 144 -9.05 5.52 15.60
N GLY A 145 -9.82 5.06 16.59
CA GLY A 145 -11.22 4.67 16.38
C GLY A 145 -12.15 5.84 16.07
N LYS A 146 -11.96 6.99 16.76
CA LYS A 146 -12.69 8.23 16.45
C LYS A 146 -12.31 8.74 15.08
N MET A 147 -11.01 8.66 14.76
CA MET A 147 -10.47 9.12 13.50
C MET A 147 -11.05 8.31 12.34
N SER A 148 -10.93 6.98 12.41
CA SER A 148 -11.50 6.05 11.43
C SER A 148 -12.97 6.34 11.11
N ARG A 149 -13.79 6.68 12.12
CA ARG A 149 -15.20 7.03 11.91
C ARG A 149 -15.39 8.32 11.12
N VAL A 150 -14.65 9.38 11.45
CA VAL A 150 -14.75 10.67 10.75
C VAL A 150 -14.20 10.53 9.32
N LEU A 151 -13.08 9.84 9.15
CA LEU A 151 -12.49 9.58 7.83
C LEU A 151 -13.42 8.74 6.95
N ALA A 152 -14.07 7.70 7.49
CA ALA A 152 -15.02 6.90 6.74
C ALA A 152 -16.26 7.70 6.32
N ALA A 153 -16.74 8.62 7.18
CA ALA A 153 -17.85 9.51 6.85
C ALA A 153 -17.51 10.48 5.71
N LYS A 154 -16.32 11.09 5.75
CA LYS A 154 -15.85 11.98 4.68
C LYS A 154 -15.51 11.22 3.41
N SER A 155 -14.90 10.05 3.52
CA SER A 155 -14.62 9.17 2.38
C SER A 155 -15.92 8.74 1.70
N ALA A 156 -16.96 8.37 2.43
CA ALA A 156 -18.24 7.98 1.84
C ALA A 156 -18.90 9.13 1.05
N LEU A 157 -18.74 10.38 1.50
CA LEU A 157 -19.20 11.55 0.76
C LEU A 157 -18.37 11.75 -0.52
N ALA A 158 -17.04 11.72 -0.41
CA ALA A 158 -16.12 11.86 -1.53
C ALA A 158 -16.33 10.77 -2.61
N ILE A 159 -16.52 9.52 -2.21
CA ILE A 159 -16.77 8.40 -3.12
C ILE A 159 -18.06 8.63 -3.93
N ARG A 160 -19.11 9.17 -3.30
CA ARG A 160 -20.37 9.43 -4.00
C ARG A 160 -20.24 10.57 -4.99
N VAL A 161 -19.46 11.59 -4.66
CA VAL A 161 -19.15 12.68 -5.60
C VAL A 161 -18.33 12.13 -6.77
N ASP A 162 -17.27 11.38 -6.50
CA ASP A 162 -16.43 10.78 -7.54
C ASP A 162 -17.21 9.80 -8.45
N ALA A 163 -18.22 9.11 -7.91
CA ALA A 163 -18.98 8.09 -8.64
C ALA A 163 -20.22 8.61 -9.38
N LEU A 164 -20.83 9.72 -8.91
CA LEU A 164 -22.14 10.19 -9.36
C LEU A 164 -22.11 11.62 -9.93
N SER A 165 -20.98 12.33 -9.84
CA SER A 165 -20.87 13.65 -10.46
C SER A 165 -20.84 13.49 -11.98
N ASP A 166 -21.75 14.19 -12.67
CA ASP A 166 -21.86 14.22 -14.13
C ASP A 166 -20.94 15.29 -14.76
N ASP A 167 -20.28 16.11 -13.94
CA ASP A 167 -19.44 17.21 -14.44
C ASP A 167 -18.15 16.69 -15.10
N THR A 168 -17.88 17.18 -16.31
CA THR A 168 -16.69 16.87 -17.12
C THR A 168 -15.36 17.26 -16.46
N THR A 169 -15.38 18.06 -15.40
CA THR A 169 -14.18 18.47 -14.65
C THR A 169 -14.15 17.79 -13.28
N PRO A 170 -13.05 17.12 -12.90
CA PRO A 170 -12.91 16.54 -11.57
C PRO A 170 -12.85 17.65 -10.52
N ASP A 171 -13.97 17.86 -9.81
CA ASP A 171 -13.98 18.73 -8.64
C ASP A 171 -13.27 18.03 -7.48
N THR A 172 -12.12 18.57 -7.07
CA THR A 172 -11.30 18.03 -5.96
C THR A 172 -11.56 18.74 -4.63
N THR A 173 -12.44 19.74 -4.63
CA THR A 173 -12.70 20.62 -3.48
C THR A 173 -13.17 19.82 -2.27
N ILE A 174 -14.04 18.85 -2.49
CA ILE A 174 -14.61 18.01 -1.42
C ILE A 174 -13.53 17.15 -0.76
N GLY A 175 -12.55 16.65 -1.52
CA GLY A 175 -11.41 15.92 -0.99
C GLY A 175 -10.54 16.80 -0.09
N TYR A 176 -10.19 18.00 -0.55
CA TYR A 176 -9.37 18.94 0.24
C TYR A 176 -10.08 19.46 1.48
N GLU A 177 -11.34 19.88 1.36
CA GLU A 177 -12.14 20.29 2.51
C GLU A 177 -12.35 19.15 3.51
N GLY A 178 -12.61 17.95 2.99
CA GLY A 178 -12.76 16.75 3.78
C GLY A 178 -11.48 16.50 4.59
N ARG A 179 -10.32 16.60 3.95
CA ARG A 179 -9.01 16.42 4.61
C ARG A 179 -8.72 17.50 5.65
N ALA A 180 -9.08 18.75 5.40
CA ALA A 180 -8.88 19.84 6.36
C ALA A 180 -9.75 19.72 7.62
N LYS A 181 -10.91 19.06 7.51
CA LYS A 181 -11.87 18.84 8.60
C LYS A 181 -11.59 17.56 9.42
N VAL A 182 -10.65 16.72 8.99
CA VAL A 182 -10.33 15.38 9.51
C VAL A 182 -9.06 15.43 10.34
#